data_AF-A0A645E1D3-F1
#
_entry.id   AF-A0A645E1D3-F1
#
_cell.length_a   1.000
_cell.length_b   1.000
_cell.length_c   1.000
_cell.angle_alpha   90.00
_cell.angle_beta   90.00
_cell.angle_gamma   90.00
#
_symmetry.space_group_name_H-M   'P 1'
#
loop_
_entity.id
_entity.type
_entity.pdbx_description
1 polymer ?
#
loop_
_entity_poly.entity_id
_entity_poly.type
_entity_poly.pdbx_seq_one_letter_code
_entity_poly.pdbx_strand_id
1 'polypeptide(L)'
;MELAAKAHLQKRAFIKSILDLGLHGPLAALCVSHDDEGYLRMRKASHLIGILGLNEMVEAVTGCQLHESKHAEQLGQAVIQYMDLKCQQLSERLGLKIVLEQTPAESTALRFAKLDLRTYPDVARKYIKGSFDTGEIYYTNSTHLNYKLVQDPIDKVTREGVLHPMIKAGAITHVWMGEHKPDPKALASFVIKTFRHSENAQVAFSPEFTICNECNHIERGLSDSCSRCGSADVDGITRVTGYFTRTSSWNAGKRGELRDRARGPVKAPA
;
A
#
# COMPACT_ATOMS: atom_id res chain seq x y z
N MET A 1 9.06 7.62 15.84
CA MET A 1 8.97 8.77 14.91
C MET A 1 10.15 9.72 15.01
N GLU A 2 10.58 10.14 16.21
CA GLU A 2 11.79 10.99 16.40
C GLU A 2 13.03 10.44 15.65
N LEU A 3 13.28 9.13 15.75
CA LEU A 3 14.38 8.48 15.03
C LEU A 3 14.25 8.58 13.50
N ALA A 4 13.03 8.43 12.97
CA ALA A 4 12.78 8.59 11.53
C ALA A 4 13.02 10.05 11.08
N ALA A 5 12.63 11.02 11.90
CA ALA A 5 12.90 12.44 11.64
C ALA A 5 14.41 12.73 11.65
N LYS A 6 15.17 12.16 12.60
CA LYS A 6 16.64 12.25 12.62
C LYS A 6 17.26 11.64 11.36
N ALA A 7 16.77 10.48 10.91
CA ALA A 7 17.23 9.87 9.66
C ALA A 7 16.95 10.76 8.44
N HIS A 8 15.79 11.42 8.38
CA HIS A 8 15.47 12.39 7.33
C HIS A 8 16.42 13.59 7.31
N LEU A 9 16.79 14.14 8.48
CA LEU A 9 17.79 15.22 8.56
C LEU A 9 19.14 14.78 8.00
N GLN A 10 19.61 13.59 8.40
CA GLN A 10 20.89 13.04 7.92
C GLN A 10 20.86 12.78 6.41
N LYS A 11 19.78 12.16 5.90
CA LYS A 11 19.58 11.93 4.48
C LYS A 11 19.54 13.24 3.69
N ARG A 12 18.85 14.25 4.20
CA ARG A 12 18.78 15.58 3.56
C ARG A 12 20.15 16.25 3.49
N ALA A 13 20.93 16.20 4.58
CA ALA A 13 22.28 16.73 4.61
C ALA A 13 23.19 16.05 3.57
N PHE A 14 23.12 14.72 3.50
CA PHE A 14 23.88 13.94 2.52
C PHE A 14 23.47 14.25 1.07
N ILE A 15 22.16 14.25 0.76
CA ILE A 15 21.68 14.62 -0.58
C ILE A 15 22.12 16.04 -0.94
N LYS A 16 22.06 16.99 0.00
CA LYS A 16 22.54 18.35 -0.21
C LYS A 16 24.04 18.37 -0.56
N SER A 17 24.88 17.63 0.16
CA SER A 17 26.32 17.58 -0.17
C SER A 17 26.60 17.06 -1.57
N ILE A 18 25.73 16.20 -2.11
CA ILE A 18 25.85 15.71 -3.48
C ILE A 18 25.33 16.76 -4.49
N LEU A 19 24.21 17.43 -4.20
CA LEU A 19 23.67 18.48 -5.05
C LEU A 19 24.60 19.70 -5.15
N ASP A 20 25.32 20.01 -4.07
CA ASP A 20 26.28 21.12 -4.02
C ASP A 20 27.50 20.88 -4.96
N LEU A 21 27.70 19.66 -5.48
CA LEU A 21 28.67 19.37 -6.57
C LEU A 21 28.22 19.91 -7.95
N GLY A 22 26.96 20.37 -8.06
CA GLY A 22 26.42 20.99 -9.26
C GLY A 22 26.43 20.07 -10.48
N LEU A 23 26.74 20.65 -11.65
CA LEU A 23 26.74 19.94 -12.94
C LEU A 23 27.85 18.91 -13.09
N HIS A 24 28.83 18.90 -12.18
CA HIS A 24 29.93 17.91 -12.16
C HIS A 24 29.63 16.74 -11.22
N GLY A 25 28.54 16.80 -10.46
CA GLY A 25 28.13 15.77 -9.52
C GLY A 25 27.27 14.68 -10.18
N PRO A 26 27.06 13.55 -9.47
CA PRO A 26 26.22 12.46 -9.95
C PRO A 26 24.72 12.82 -10.06
N LEU A 27 24.31 13.96 -9.49
CA LEU A 27 22.94 14.50 -9.59
C LEU A 27 22.83 15.69 -10.54
N ALA A 28 23.78 15.87 -11.46
CA ALA A 28 23.83 17.01 -12.39
C ALA A 28 22.50 17.32 -13.08
N ALA A 29 21.75 16.29 -13.51
CA ALA A 29 20.44 16.45 -14.14
C ALA A 29 19.41 17.19 -13.26
N LEU A 30 19.51 17.05 -11.93
CA LEU A 30 18.64 17.73 -10.96
C LEU A 30 19.11 19.15 -10.63
N CYS A 31 20.34 19.48 -10.99
CA CYS A 31 20.97 20.79 -10.80
C CYS A 31 20.84 21.70 -12.02
N VAL A 32 20.29 21.21 -13.13
CA VAL A 32 20.02 22.02 -14.33
C VAL A 32 19.07 23.16 -13.94
N SER A 33 19.49 24.39 -14.25
CA SER A 33 18.73 25.59 -13.93
C SER A 33 17.52 25.73 -14.86
N HIS A 34 16.36 26.01 -14.28
CA HIS A 34 15.18 26.54 -14.96
C HIS A 34 14.64 27.70 -14.11
N ASP A 35 14.59 28.91 -14.68
CA ASP A 35 14.18 30.14 -13.99
C ASP A 35 15.01 30.42 -12.72
N ASP A 36 16.34 30.44 -12.87
CA ASP A 36 17.33 30.76 -11.82
C ASP A 36 17.35 29.83 -10.59
N GLU A 37 16.66 28.69 -10.66
CA GLU A 37 16.70 27.65 -9.64
C GLU A 37 16.98 26.27 -10.26
N GLY A 38 17.71 25.42 -9.53
CA GLY A 38 17.86 24.01 -9.91
C GLY A 38 16.50 23.30 -9.95
N TYR A 39 16.38 22.32 -10.86
CA TYR A 39 15.17 21.52 -11.03
C TYR A 39 14.64 20.95 -9.70
N LEU A 40 15.53 20.31 -8.91
CA LEU A 40 15.16 19.84 -7.57
C LEU A 40 15.26 20.97 -6.54
N ARG A 41 14.11 21.53 -6.18
CA ARG A 41 13.99 22.55 -5.13
C ARG A 41 13.82 21.89 -3.77
N MET A 42 14.91 21.71 -3.04
CA MET A 42 14.92 21.03 -1.72
C MET A 42 13.94 21.61 -0.69
N ARG A 43 13.59 22.90 -0.79
CA ARG A 43 12.58 23.54 0.08
C ARG A 43 11.15 23.06 -0.18
N LYS A 44 10.86 22.52 -1.37
CA LYS A 44 9.55 21.97 -1.75
C LYS A 44 9.46 20.46 -1.51
N ALA A 45 10.56 19.81 -1.13
CA ALA A 45 10.59 18.37 -0.90
C ALA A 45 9.81 17.98 0.36
N SER A 46 9.06 16.88 0.28
CA SER A 46 8.38 16.26 1.42
C SER A 46 9.16 15.04 1.90
N HIS A 47 9.12 14.79 3.21
CA HIS A 47 9.85 13.72 3.88
C HIS A 47 8.84 12.75 4.46
N LEU A 48 8.84 11.53 3.94
CA LEU A 48 7.75 10.59 4.19
C LEU A 48 8.05 9.71 5.39
N ILE A 49 7.09 9.57 6.29
CA ILE A 49 7.11 8.52 7.33
C ILE A 49 6.07 7.48 6.93
N GLY A 50 6.56 6.31 6.54
CA GLY A 50 5.75 5.19 6.10
C GLY A 50 5.07 4.45 7.26
N ILE A 51 3.88 3.92 6.98
CA ILE A 51 3.11 3.07 7.89
C ILE A 51 3.08 1.64 7.32
N LEU A 52 3.06 0.63 8.19
CA LEU A 52 2.89 -0.78 7.82
C LEU A 52 2.30 -1.54 9.01
N GLY A 53 1.38 -2.47 8.74
CA GLY A 53 0.90 -3.42 9.75
C GLY A 53 0.01 -2.81 10.83
N LEU A 54 -0.78 -1.76 10.51
CA LEU A 54 -1.72 -1.19 11.49
C LEU A 54 -2.69 -2.26 12.00
N ASN A 55 -3.17 -3.14 11.11
CA ASN A 55 -4.06 -4.25 11.46
C ASN A 55 -3.44 -5.18 12.51
N GLU A 56 -2.22 -5.65 12.26
CA GLU A 56 -1.54 -6.57 13.18
C GLU A 56 -1.14 -5.90 14.50
N MET A 57 -0.78 -4.61 14.48
CA MET A 57 -0.49 -3.86 15.70
C MET A 57 -1.74 -3.74 16.59
N VAL A 58 -2.88 -3.38 16.01
CA VAL A 58 -4.14 -3.27 16.77
C VAL A 58 -4.60 -4.63 17.30
N GLU A 59 -4.46 -5.69 16.49
CA GLU A 59 -4.74 -7.06 16.91
C GLU A 59 -3.85 -7.50 18.08
N ALA A 60 -2.57 -7.14 18.06
CA ALA A 60 -1.66 -7.46 19.15
C ALA A 60 -1.99 -6.74 20.46
N VAL A 61 -2.51 -5.51 20.40
CA VAL A 61 -2.85 -4.71 21.58
C VAL A 61 -4.23 -5.08 22.14
N THR A 62 -5.21 -5.29 21.27
CA THR A 62 -6.62 -5.41 21.68
C THR A 62 -7.14 -6.84 21.65
N GLY A 63 -6.44 -7.76 20.98
CA GLY A 63 -6.96 -9.09 20.65
C GLY A 63 -7.97 -9.12 19.49
N CYS A 64 -8.28 -7.96 18.90
CA CYS A 64 -9.20 -7.82 17.76
C CYS A 64 -8.51 -7.11 16.60
N GLN A 65 -8.73 -7.59 15.39
CA GLN A 65 -8.31 -6.88 14.18
C GLN A 65 -9.09 -5.58 14.01
N LEU A 66 -8.56 -4.68 13.18
CA LEU A 66 -9.13 -3.34 12.96
C LEU A 66 -10.62 -3.34 12.68
N HIS A 67 -11.11 -4.37 12.00
CA HIS A 67 -12.47 -4.45 11.54
C HIS A 67 -13.45 -5.12 12.51
N GLU A 68 -12.94 -5.79 13.55
CA GLU A 68 -13.69 -6.73 14.38
C GLU A 68 -14.36 -6.07 15.59
N SER A 69 -13.86 -4.92 16.06
CA SER A 69 -14.50 -4.18 17.15
C SER A 69 -14.34 -2.67 17.00
N LYS A 70 -15.32 -1.93 17.53
CA LYS A 70 -15.27 -0.47 17.58
C LYS A 70 -14.05 0.04 18.37
N HIS A 71 -13.66 -0.68 19.41
CA HIS A 71 -12.48 -0.34 20.20
C HIS A 71 -11.18 -0.47 19.39
N ALA A 72 -11.03 -1.57 18.64
CA ALA A 72 -9.89 -1.79 17.75
C ALA A 72 -9.83 -0.72 16.65
N GLU A 73 -10.96 -0.40 16.03
CA GLU A 73 -11.05 0.63 15.01
C GLU A 73 -10.65 2.02 15.56
N GLN A 74 -11.18 2.39 16.74
CA GLN A 74 -10.85 3.65 17.41
C GLN A 74 -9.37 3.74 17.81
N LEU A 75 -8.77 2.64 18.29
CA LEU A 75 -7.35 2.60 18.58
C LEU A 75 -6.52 2.83 17.31
N GLY A 76 -6.87 2.16 16.20
CA GLY A 76 -6.22 2.35 14.91
C GLY A 76 -6.26 3.81 14.47
N GLN A 77 -7.43 4.44 14.53
CA GLN A 77 -7.60 5.86 14.21
C GLN A 77 -6.77 6.78 15.13
N ALA A 78 -6.80 6.55 16.44
CA ALA A 78 -6.05 7.33 17.41
C ALA A 78 -4.53 7.27 17.18
N VAL A 79 -4.01 6.09 16.82
CA VAL A 79 -2.59 5.93 16.49
C VAL A 79 -2.22 6.72 15.25
N ILE A 80 -3.00 6.63 14.16
CA ILE A 80 -2.71 7.38 12.93
C ILE A 80 -2.85 8.89 13.16
N GLN A 81 -3.84 9.32 13.94
CA GLN A 81 -4.01 10.73 14.33
C GLN A 81 -2.81 11.24 15.11
N TYR A 82 -2.36 10.49 16.11
CA TYR A 82 -1.16 10.83 16.87
C TYR A 82 0.07 10.92 15.97
N MET A 83 0.22 9.98 15.03
CA MET A 83 1.33 10.00 14.08
C MET A 83 1.28 11.23 13.16
N ASP A 84 0.10 11.67 12.66
CA ASP A 84 0.01 12.88 11.83
C ASP A 84 0.33 14.14 12.64
N LEU A 85 -0.23 14.27 13.84
CA LEU A 85 0.09 15.39 14.74
C LEU A 85 1.59 15.43 15.06
N LYS A 86 2.20 14.27 15.28
CA LYS A 86 3.64 14.19 15.53
C LYS A 86 4.45 14.59 14.29
N CYS A 87 4.02 14.24 13.08
CA CYS A 87 4.63 14.73 11.84
C CYS A 87 4.58 16.26 11.74
N GLN A 88 3.45 16.88 12.12
CA GLN A 88 3.30 18.35 12.12
C GLN A 88 4.26 19.01 13.12
N GLN A 89 4.29 18.54 14.37
CA GLN A 89 5.21 19.03 15.40
C GLN A 89 6.69 18.89 14.98
N LEU A 90 7.05 17.75 14.39
CA LEU A 90 8.39 17.50 13.88
C LEU A 90 8.72 18.42 12.70
N SER A 91 7.73 18.71 11.86
CA SER A 91 7.90 19.60 10.72
C SER A 91 8.25 21.01 11.15
N GLU A 92 7.48 21.55 12.09
CA GLU A 92 7.71 22.88 12.68
C GLU A 92 9.07 22.95 13.37
N ARG A 93 9.38 21.98 14.23
CA ARG A 93 10.62 21.98 15.02
C ARG A 93 11.87 21.84 14.16
N LEU A 94 11.81 21.09 13.07
CA LEU A 94 12.99 20.74 12.27
C LEU A 94 13.08 21.52 10.94
N GLY A 95 12.07 22.33 10.60
CA GLY A 95 12.00 23.04 9.33
C GLY A 95 11.93 22.10 8.11
N LEU A 96 11.32 20.93 8.27
CA LEU A 96 11.12 19.94 7.20
C LEU A 96 9.63 19.77 6.96
N LYS A 97 9.18 19.57 5.71
CA LYS A 97 7.82 19.08 5.47
C LYS A 97 7.80 17.57 5.70
N ILE A 98 7.34 17.11 6.85
CA ILE A 98 7.21 15.69 7.21
C ILE A 98 5.74 15.28 7.15
N VAL A 99 5.42 14.21 6.44
CA VAL A 99 4.05 13.73 6.25
C VAL A 99 3.98 12.22 6.29
N LEU A 100 2.80 11.68 6.63
CA LEU A 100 2.53 10.25 6.56
C LEU A 100 2.26 9.79 5.13
N GLU A 101 2.67 8.55 4.86
CA GLU A 101 2.44 7.86 3.60
C GLU A 101 1.87 6.45 3.87
N GLN A 102 0.87 6.04 3.10
CA GLN A 102 0.59 4.61 2.92
C GLN A 102 1.65 4.01 2.00
N THR A 103 2.79 3.65 2.58
CA THR A 103 3.90 3.08 1.84
C THR A 103 3.45 1.81 1.09
N PRO A 104 3.82 1.64 -0.19
CA PRO A 104 3.49 0.43 -0.96
C PRO A 104 4.00 -0.88 -0.32
N ALA A 105 5.13 -0.79 0.40
CA ALA A 105 5.77 -1.82 1.21
C ALA A 105 5.95 -3.18 0.51
N GLU A 106 6.20 -3.19 -0.80
CA GLU A 106 6.30 -4.41 -1.61
C GLU A 106 7.30 -5.42 -1.05
N SER A 107 8.50 -4.97 -0.73
CA SER A 107 9.53 -5.78 -0.07
C SER A 107 9.48 -5.69 1.45
N THR A 108 9.11 -4.53 1.99
CA THR A 108 9.14 -4.25 3.43
C THR A 108 8.16 -5.13 4.21
N ALA A 109 6.96 -5.38 3.69
CA ALA A 109 5.95 -6.22 4.35
C ALA A 109 6.47 -7.63 4.66
N LEU A 110 7.09 -8.29 3.68
CA LEU A 110 7.74 -9.58 3.86
C LEU A 110 8.97 -9.47 4.76
N ARG A 111 9.81 -8.45 4.55
CA ARG A 111 11.07 -8.27 5.27
C ARG A 111 10.84 -8.13 6.77
N PHE A 112 9.87 -7.29 7.18
CA PHE A 112 9.58 -7.07 8.59
C PHE A 112 8.98 -8.32 9.23
N ALA A 113 8.04 -9.00 8.57
CA ALA A 113 7.52 -10.28 9.03
C ALA A 113 8.64 -11.31 9.29
N LYS A 114 9.62 -11.41 8.38
CA LYS A 114 10.79 -12.31 8.57
C LYS A 114 11.70 -11.91 9.73
N LEU A 115 11.91 -10.61 9.93
CA LEU A 115 12.78 -10.11 11.01
C LEU A 115 12.12 -10.31 12.37
N ASP A 116 10.83 -10.02 12.48
CA ASP A 116 10.08 -10.22 13.72
C ASP A 116 9.93 -11.70 14.04
N LEU A 117 9.67 -12.55 13.04
CA LEU A 117 9.64 -14.00 13.22
C LEU A 117 10.99 -14.57 13.70
N ARG A 118 12.11 -13.99 13.25
CA ARG A 118 13.45 -14.38 13.70
C ARG A 118 13.73 -13.94 15.14
N THR A 119 13.27 -12.74 15.50
CA THR A 119 13.62 -12.11 16.79
C THR A 119 12.65 -12.52 17.90
N TYR A 120 11.37 -12.67 17.57
CA TYR A 120 10.27 -12.94 18.49
C TYR A 120 9.33 -14.02 17.94
N PRO A 121 9.82 -15.25 17.69
CA PRO A 121 9.06 -16.28 16.99
C PRO A 121 7.70 -16.60 17.63
N ASP A 122 7.65 -16.71 18.95
CA ASP A 122 6.44 -17.11 19.69
C ASP A 122 5.33 -16.04 19.66
N VAL A 123 5.71 -14.78 19.46
CA VAL A 123 4.78 -13.64 19.41
C VAL A 123 4.42 -13.33 17.97
N ALA A 124 5.43 -13.16 17.10
CA ALA A 124 5.23 -12.75 15.71
C ALA A 124 4.38 -13.74 14.91
N ARG A 125 4.53 -15.05 15.18
CA ARG A 125 3.77 -16.12 14.50
C ARG A 125 2.25 -15.99 14.68
N LYS A 126 1.79 -15.31 15.74
CA LYS A 126 0.35 -15.12 16.02
C LYS A 126 -0.31 -14.09 15.11
N TYR A 127 0.45 -13.09 14.66
CA TYR A 127 -0.11 -11.90 13.99
C TYR A 127 0.26 -11.83 12.50
N ILE A 128 1.44 -12.33 12.13
CA ILE A 128 1.88 -12.42 10.73
C ILE A 128 0.86 -13.19 9.89
N LYS A 129 0.51 -12.64 8.72
CA LYS A 129 -0.45 -13.23 7.78
C LYS A 129 0.25 -14.10 6.74
N GLY A 130 -0.52 -14.79 5.91
CA GLY A 130 -0.03 -15.71 4.89
C GLY A 130 0.24 -17.12 5.43
N SER A 131 1.22 -17.81 4.82
CA SER A 131 1.55 -19.21 5.15
C SER A 131 3.00 -19.37 5.57
N PHE A 132 3.20 -19.92 6.78
CA PHE A 132 4.53 -20.23 7.30
C PHE A 132 5.18 -21.41 6.57
N ASP A 133 4.38 -22.37 6.08
CA ASP A 133 4.87 -23.59 5.43
C ASP A 133 5.51 -23.28 4.08
N THR A 134 4.94 -22.33 3.33
CA THR A 134 5.48 -21.87 2.04
C THR A 134 6.45 -20.70 2.17
N GLY A 135 6.57 -20.11 3.38
CA GLY A 135 7.33 -18.90 3.62
C GLY A 135 6.72 -17.63 2.99
N GLU A 136 5.47 -17.71 2.54
CA GLU A 136 4.71 -16.61 1.95
C GLU A 136 3.97 -15.82 3.03
N ILE A 137 4.77 -15.23 3.90
CA ILE A 137 4.33 -14.48 5.06
C ILE A 137 4.41 -12.97 4.82
N TYR A 138 3.53 -12.19 5.44
CA TYR A 138 3.53 -10.74 5.29
C TYR A 138 2.79 -10.03 6.42
N TYR A 139 3.02 -8.73 6.56
CA TYR A 139 2.15 -7.80 7.29
C TYR A 139 1.19 -7.09 6.35
N THR A 140 -0.03 -6.80 6.82
CA THR A 140 -1.04 -6.08 6.04
C THR A 140 -0.53 -4.69 5.70
N ASN A 141 -0.67 -4.29 4.43
CA ASN A 141 -0.02 -3.08 3.95
C ASN A 141 -0.60 -1.82 4.63
N SER A 142 0.29 -0.93 5.10
CA SER A 142 -0.07 0.37 5.64
C SER A 142 -1.22 0.34 6.66
N THR A 143 -2.37 0.90 6.28
CA THR A 143 -3.58 1.00 7.11
C THR A 143 -4.76 0.25 6.50
N HIS A 144 -4.50 -0.67 5.57
CA HIS A 144 -5.55 -1.50 4.98
C HIS A 144 -6.16 -2.43 6.01
N LEU A 145 -7.42 -2.80 5.78
CA LEU A 145 -8.05 -3.92 6.46
C LEU A 145 -7.44 -5.24 6.00
N ASN A 146 -7.61 -6.30 6.80
CA ASN A 146 -7.18 -7.64 6.47
C ASN A 146 -7.63 -8.04 5.06
N TYR A 147 -6.70 -8.53 4.24
CA TYR A 147 -6.97 -8.92 2.86
C TYR A 147 -8.00 -10.06 2.74
N LYS A 148 -8.09 -10.97 3.73
CA LYS A 148 -9.06 -12.08 3.74
C LYS A 148 -10.50 -11.64 4.06
N LEU A 149 -10.69 -10.41 4.51
CA LEU A 149 -11.99 -9.92 4.91
C LEU A 149 -12.91 -9.79 3.70
N VAL A 150 -13.89 -10.69 3.62
CA VAL A 150 -15.00 -10.59 2.67
C VAL A 150 -16.00 -9.56 3.19
N GLN A 151 -16.19 -8.48 2.43
CA GLN A 151 -17.09 -7.39 2.78
C GLN A 151 -17.56 -6.67 1.51
N ASP A 152 -18.59 -5.82 1.64
CA ASP A 152 -18.99 -4.96 0.54
C ASP A 152 -17.85 -3.98 0.17
N PRO A 153 -17.50 -3.82 -1.12
CA PRO A 153 -16.51 -2.85 -1.54
C PRO A 153 -16.77 -1.41 -1.04
N ILE A 154 -18.03 -0.99 -0.90
CA ILE A 154 -18.33 0.38 -0.43
C ILE A 154 -18.04 0.52 1.07
N ASP A 155 -18.29 -0.52 1.85
CA ASP A 155 -17.97 -0.54 3.28
C ASP A 155 -16.46 -0.50 3.47
N LYS A 156 -15.70 -1.28 2.69
CA LYS A 156 -14.24 -1.23 2.70
C LYS A 156 -13.71 0.17 2.42
N VAL A 157 -14.18 0.80 1.34
CA VAL A 157 -13.76 2.15 0.93
C VAL A 157 -14.12 3.20 1.98
N THR A 158 -15.31 3.11 2.57
CA THR A 158 -15.76 4.04 3.60
C THR A 158 -14.91 3.90 4.86
N ARG A 159 -14.68 2.67 5.33
CA ARG A 159 -13.91 2.39 6.56
C ARG A 159 -12.45 2.75 6.44
N GLU A 160 -11.79 2.33 5.36
CA GLU A 160 -10.38 2.71 5.12
C GLU A 160 -10.25 4.22 4.87
N GLY A 161 -11.25 4.82 4.20
CA GLY A 161 -11.28 6.25 3.87
C GLY A 161 -11.22 7.16 5.09
N VAL A 162 -11.71 6.74 6.26
CA VAL A 162 -11.63 7.51 7.52
C VAL A 162 -10.19 7.89 7.87
N LEU A 163 -9.21 7.07 7.49
CA LEU A 163 -7.79 7.32 7.78
C LEU A 163 -7.10 8.22 6.75
N HIS A 164 -7.66 8.36 5.54
CA HIS A 164 -7.00 9.02 4.41
C HIS A 164 -6.71 10.52 4.66
N PRO A 165 -7.57 11.32 5.33
CA PRO A 165 -7.26 12.73 5.62
C PRO A 165 -5.98 12.96 6.44
N MET A 166 -5.55 11.96 7.22
CA MET A 166 -4.33 12.02 8.03
C MET A 166 -3.07 11.63 7.23
N ILE A 167 -3.22 11.13 6.01
CA ILE A 167 -2.14 10.58 5.18
C ILE A 167 -1.94 11.46 3.94
N LYS A 168 -1.06 12.44 4.07
CA LYS A 168 -0.92 13.57 3.12
C LYS A 168 0.03 13.32 1.95
N ALA A 169 0.71 12.17 1.90
CA ALA A 169 1.63 11.80 0.83
C ALA A 169 1.06 10.81 -0.19
N GLY A 170 -0.13 10.28 0.06
CA GLY A 170 -0.77 9.26 -0.77
C GLY A 170 -1.43 8.20 0.09
N ALA A 171 -2.71 7.99 -0.16
CA ALA A 171 -3.52 6.93 0.44
C ALA A 171 -4.46 6.37 -0.62
N ILE A 172 -4.58 5.05 -0.68
CA ILE A 172 -5.28 4.31 -1.71
C ILE A 172 -6.04 3.14 -1.10
N THR A 173 -7.29 2.96 -1.50
CA THR A 173 -8.05 1.74 -1.21
C THR A 173 -8.18 0.90 -2.47
N HIS A 174 -7.81 -0.38 -2.35
CA HIS A 174 -7.95 -1.34 -3.44
C HIS A 174 -9.30 -2.06 -3.38
N VAL A 175 -10.00 -2.06 -4.52
CA VAL A 175 -11.15 -2.91 -4.75
C VAL A 175 -10.69 -4.08 -5.63
N TRP A 176 -10.48 -5.24 -5.00
CA TRP A 176 -10.01 -6.46 -5.67
C TRP A 176 -11.16 -7.15 -6.41
N MET A 177 -11.18 -7.05 -7.74
CA MET A 177 -12.30 -7.53 -8.55
C MET A 177 -12.13 -8.97 -9.05
N GLY A 178 -10.92 -9.54 -8.96
CA GLY A 178 -10.61 -10.84 -9.55
C GLY A 178 -11.03 -10.91 -11.02
N GLU A 179 -11.81 -11.92 -11.38
CA GLU A 179 -12.37 -12.14 -12.72
C GLU A 179 -13.69 -11.39 -13.01
N HIS A 180 -14.31 -10.75 -12.01
CA HIS A 180 -15.62 -10.11 -12.15
C HIS A 180 -15.63 -8.86 -13.05
N LYS A 181 -16.54 -8.83 -14.03
CA LYS A 181 -16.80 -7.70 -14.93
C LYS A 181 -18.06 -6.93 -14.48
N PRO A 182 -17.96 -5.98 -13.54
CA PRO A 182 -19.13 -5.23 -13.10
C PRO A 182 -19.69 -4.34 -14.21
N ASP A 183 -21.00 -4.08 -14.14
CA ASP A 183 -21.68 -3.17 -15.05
C ASP A 183 -21.06 -1.75 -14.99
N PRO A 184 -20.84 -1.07 -16.12
CA PRO A 184 -20.26 0.28 -16.11
C PRO A 184 -21.07 1.30 -15.29
N LYS A 185 -22.40 1.19 -15.23
CA LYS A 185 -23.23 2.08 -14.40
C LYS A 185 -23.05 1.79 -12.92
N ALA A 186 -22.84 0.52 -12.54
CA ALA A 186 -22.49 0.15 -11.17
C ALA A 186 -21.15 0.77 -10.75
N LEU A 187 -20.13 0.71 -11.60
CA LEU A 187 -18.83 1.36 -11.34
C LEU A 187 -18.96 2.88 -11.22
N ALA A 188 -19.70 3.52 -12.12
CA ALA A 188 -19.94 4.96 -12.06
C ALA A 188 -20.67 5.37 -10.76
N SER A 189 -21.72 4.63 -10.39
CA SER A 189 -22.44 4.83 -9.13
C SER A 189 -21.53 4.68 -7.93
N PHE A 190 -20.67 3.65 -7.92
CA PHE A 190 -19.69 3.41 -6.87
C PHE A 190 -18.73 4.60 -6.69
N VAL A 191 -18.16 5.12 -7.78
CA VAL A 191 -17.25 6.28 -7.74
C VAL A 191 -17.96 7.52 -7.22
N ILE A 192 -19.17 7.81 -7.70
CA ILE A 192 -19.96 8.97 -7.25
C ILE A 192 -20.26 8.86 -5.75
N LYS A 193 -20.67 7.69 -5.27
CA LYS A 193 -20.97 7.47 -3.85
C LYS A 193 -19.73 7.58 -2.98
N THR A 194 -18.62 6.99 -3.41
CA THR A 194 -17.32 7.13 -2.74
C THR A 194 -16.95 8.59 -2.57
N PHE A 195 -17.04 9.38 -3.65
CA PHE A 195 -16.71 10.79 -3.63
C PHE A 195 -17.63 11.62 -2.73
N ARG A 196 -18.93 11.30 -2.69
CA ARG A 196 -19.92 12.09 -1.93
C ARG A 196 -20.04 11.68 -0.46
N HIS A 197 -19.70 10.45 -0.11
CA HIS A 197 -20.08 9.85 1.17
C HIS A 197 -18.90 9.22 1.91
N SER A 198 -17.67 9.43 1.44
CA SER A 198 -16.46 8.98 2.15
C SER A 198 -15.35 10.00 2.04
N GLU A 199 -14.38 9.89 2.95
CA GLU A 199 -13.14 10.67 2.94
C GLU A 199 -12.03 9.98 2.11
N ASN A 200 -12.38 8.97 1.32
CA ASN A 200 -11.41 8.18 0.60
C ASN A 200 -10.76 8.97 -0.54
N ALA A 201 -9.48 9.30 -0.37
CA ALA A 201 -8.71 10.09 -1.34
C ALA A 201 -8.51 9.40 -2.70
N GLN A 202 -8.43 8.07 -2.75
CA GLN A 202 -8.15 7.34 -3.99
C GLN A 202 -8.66 5.91 -3.91
N VAL A 203 -9.46 5.50 -4.90
CA VAL A 203 -9.87 4.12 -5.08
C VAL A 203 -9.26 3.53 -6.35
N ALA A 204 -8.79 2.29 -6.28
CA ALA A 204 -8.29 1.55 -7.42
C ALA A 204 -9.01 0.21 -7.60
N PHE A 205 -9.81 0.14 -8.67
CA PHE A 205 -10.34 -1.13 -9.17
C PHE A 205 -9.20 -1.98 -9.74
N SER A 206 -9.08 -3.19 -9.22
CA SER A 206 -7.94 -4.07 -9.47
C SER A 206 -8.44 -5.42 -10.01
N PRO A 207 -8.67 -5.51 -11.34
CA PRO A 207 -8.93 -6.79 -12.01
C PRO A 207 -7.69 -7.68 -12.01
N GLU A 208 -7.92 -8.96 -12.25
CA GLU A 208 -6.88 -9.95 -12.50
C GLU A 208 -7.00 -10.46 -13.94
N PHE A 209 -5.87 -10.78 -14.54
CA PHE A 209 -5.76 -11.33 -15.89
C PHE A 209 -4.74 -12.46 -15.93
N THR A 210 -4.85 -13.33 -16.92
CA THR A 210 -3.85 -14.32 -17.28
C THR A 210 -3.38 -14.04 -18.70
N ILE A 211 -2.07 -14.02 -18.91
CA ILE A 211 -1.46 -13.93 -20.25
C ILE A 211 -0.77 -15.25 -20.58
N CYS A 212 -1.03 -15.79 -21.76
CA CYS A 212 -0.33 -16.95 -22.29
C CYS A 212 0.94 -16.50 -23.03
N ASN A 213 2.10 -17.04 -22.66
CA ASN A 213 3.38 -16.67 -23.28
C ASN A 213 3.59 -17.36 -24.63
N GLU A 214 2.85 -18.43 -24.94
CA GLU A 214 2.91 -19.10 -26.25
C GLU A 214 2.06 -18.43 -27.33
N CYS A 215 0.76 -18.22 -27.07
CA CYS A 215 -0.18 -17.72 -28.07
C CYS A 215 -0.62 -16.26 -27.86
N ASN A 216 -0.08 -15.58 -26.85
CA ASN A 216 -0.40 -14.19 -26.48
C ASN A 216 -1.87 -13.93 -26.16
N HIS A 217 -2.66 -14.98 -25.90
CA HIS A 217 -4.03 -14.82 -25.44
C HIS A 217 -4.05 -14.21 -24.04
N ILE A 218 -4.93 -13.23 -23.83
CA ILE A 218 -5.18 -12.61 -22.53
C ILE A 218 -6.62 -12.90 -22.14
N GLU A 219 -6.81 -13.47 -20.97
CA GLU A 219 -8.10 -13.71 -20.37
C GLU A 219 -8.20 -13.07 -18.99
N ARG A 220 -9.43 -12.92 -18.50
CA ARG A 220 -9.70 -12.31 -17.19
C ARG A 220 -9.75 -13.40 -16.13
N GLY A 221 -9.24 -13.09 -14.93
CA GLY A 221 -9.01 -14.07 -13.87
C GLY A 221 -7.59 -14.61 -13.89
N LEU A 222 -7.22 -15.29 -12.81
CA LEU A 222 -5.97 -16.03 -12.69
C LEU A 222 -6.25 -17.49 -13.00
N SER A 223 -5.53 -18.05 -13.97
CA SER A 223 -5.62 -19.44 -14.41
C SER A 223 -4.22 -20.02 -14.51
N ASP A 224 -4.09 -21.33 -14.24
CA ASP A 224 -2.85 -22.08 -14.38
C ASP A 224 -2.64 -22.60 -15.84
N SER A 225 -3.59 -22.36 -16.73
CA SER A 225 -3.49 -22.73 -18.15
C SER A 225 -4.28 -21.80 -19.06
N CYS A 226 -3.85 -21.72 -20.32
CA CYS A 226 -4.48 -20.87 -21.33
C CYS A 226 -5.76 -21.52 -21.87
N SER A 227 -6.90 -20.84 -21.75
CA SER A 227 -8.18 -21.33 -22.29
C SER A 227 -8.22 -21.48 -23.82
N ARG A 228 -7.29 -20.86 -24.55
CA ARG A 228 -7.24 -20.88 -26.02
C ARG A 228 -6.38 -22.01 -26.59
N CYS A 229 -5.19 -22.24 -26.06
CA CYS A 229 -4.24 -23.22 -26.60
C CYS A 229 -3.91 -24.37 -25.63
N GLY A 230 -4.40 -24.33 -24.39
CA GLY A 230 -4.14 -25.35 -23.37
C GLY A 230 -2.74 -25.30 -22.74
N SER A 231 -1.87 -24.36 -23.14
CA SER A 231 -0.53 -24.23 -22.57
C SER A 231 -0.57 -23.87 -21.08
N ALA A 232 0.33 -24.47 -20.31
CA ALA A 232 0.60 -24.12 -18.91
C ALA A 232 1.62 -22.98 -18.77
N ASP A 233 2.25 -22.53 -19.87
CA ASP A 233 3.14 -21.36 -19.87
C ASP A 233 2.32 -20.07 -19.89
N VAL A 234 1.79 -19.75 -18.70
CA VAL A 234 0.96 -18.58 -18.44
C VAL A 234 1.50 -17.76 -17.27
N ASP A 235 1.12 -16.49 -17.21
CA ASP A 235 1.44 -15.61 -16.09
C ASP A 235 0.22 -14.80 -15.67
N GLY A 236 0.03 -14.64 -14.37
CA GLY A 236 -0.97 -13.72 -13.84
C GLY A 236 -0.50 -12.27 -14.01
N ILE A 237 -1.39 -11.38 -14.43
CA ILE A 237 -1.19 -9.93 -14.43
C ILE A 237 -2.24 -9.30 -13.52
N THR A 238 -1.77 -8.65 -12.45
CA THR A 238 -2.64 -7.85 -11.59
C THR A 238 -1.86 -6.75 -10.89
N ARG A 239 -2.58 -5.91 -10.15
CA ARG A 239 -1.99 -4.80 -9.41
C ARG A 239 -1.29 -5.32 -8.16
N VAL A 240 0.02 -5.12 -8.06
CA VAL A 240 0.79 -5.50 -6.86
C VAL A 240 0.47 -4.58 -5.70
N THR A 241 0.61 -3.28 -5.92
CA THR A 241 0.28 -2.19 -5.00
C THR A 241 -0.21 -1.01 -5.85
N GLY A 242 0.68 -0.20 -6.42
CA GLY A 242 0.34 0.97 -7.23
C GLY A 242 0.17 0.70 -8.73
N TYR A 243 0.69 -0.41 -9.26
CA TYR A 243 0.76 -0.67 -10.71
C TYR A 243 0.58 -2.16 -11.05
N PHE A 244 0.28 -2.44 -12.33
CA PHE A 244 0.15 -3.81 -12.85
C PHE A 244 1.50 -4.41 -13.19
N THR A 245 1.69 -5.66 -12.82
CA THR A 245 2.89 -6.43 -13.13
C THR A 245 2.57 -7.92 -13.13
N ARG A 246 3.48 -8.71 -13.70
CA ARG A 246 3.44 -10.16 -13.73
C ARG A 246 3.63 -10.73 -12.33
N THR A 247 2.74 -11.61 -11.90
CA THR A 247 2.74 -12.22 -10.57
C THR A 247 3.95 -13.12 -10.33
N SER A 248 4.50 -13.72 -11.40
CA SER A 248 5.76 -14.47 -11.37
C SER A 248 6.94 -13.66 -10.83
N SER A 249 6.95 -12.33 -11.05
CA SER A 249 8.01 -11.42 -10.60
C SER A 249 7.92 -11.05 -9.12
N TRP A 250 6.85 -11.43 -8.42
CA TRP A 250 6.59 -10.95 -7.07
C TRP A 250 7.38 -11.74 -6.04
N ASN A 251 7.73 -11.10 -4.93
CA ASN A 251 8.30 -11.81 -3.78
C ASN A 251 7.25 -12.70 -3.07
N ALA A 252 7.72 -13.60 -2.21
CA ALA A 252 6.89 -14.55 -1.48
C ALA A 252 5.75 -13.89 -0.68
N GLY A 253 5.99 -12.75 -0.04
CA GLY A 253 4.98 -12.06 0.76
C GLY A 253 3.85 -11.49 -0.10
N LYS A 254 4.18 -10.93 -1.27
CA LYS A 254 3.16 -10.43 -2.20
C LYS A 254 2.36 -11.55 -2.88
N ARG A 255 2.96 -12.72 -3.10
CA ARG A 255 2.21 -13.90 -3.53
C ARG A 255 1.28 -14.42 -2.44
N GLY A 256 1.74 -14.45 -1.19
CA GLY A 256 0.90 -14.75 -0.03
C GLY A 256 -0.28 -13.78 0.07
N GLU A 257 -0.02 -12.48 -0.02
CA GLU A 257 -1.05 -11.43 -0.05
C GLU A 257 -2.05 -11.66 -1.20
N LEU A 258 -1.58 -11.99 -2.41
CA LEU A 258 -2.45 -12.25 -3.57
C LEU A 258 -3.43 -13.39 -3.32
N ARG A 259 -2.97 -14.49 -2.72
CA ARG A 259 -3.84 -15.64 -2.37
C ARG A 259 -4.91 -15.22 -1.37
N ASP A 260 -4.51 -14.39 -0.40
CA ASP A 260 -5.36 -13.98 0.71
C ASP A 260 -6.35 -12.85 0.35
N ARG A 261 -6.20 -12.17 -0.80
CA ARG A 261 -7.14 -11.12 -1.25
C ARG A 261 -8.55 -11.67 -1.44
N ALA A 262 -9.48 -11.21 -0.62
CA ALA A 262 -10.91 -11.37 -0.85
C ALA A 262 -11.30 -10.63 -2.13
N ARG A 263 -11.91 -11.36 -3.07
CA ARG A 263 -12.38 -10.87 -4.36
C ARG A 263 -13.89 -10.72 -4.30
N GLY A 264 -14.43 -9.62 -4.83
CA GLY A 264 -15.86 -9.38 -4.84
C GLY A 264 -16.32 -8.52 -6.01
N PRO A 265 -17.51 -8.77 -6.57
CA PRO A 265 -18.06 -7.93 -7.61
C PRO A 265 -18.54 -6.60 -7.03
N VAL A 266 -18.34 -5.51 -7.78
CA VAL A 266 -19.04 -4.24 -7.51
C VAL A 266 -20.46 -4.39 -8.06
N LYS A 267 -21.46 -4.37 -7.17
CA LYS A 267 -22.87 -4.50 -7.57
C LYS A 267 -23.52 -3.12 -7.68
N ALA A 268 -24.46 -2.98 -8.62
CA ALA A 268 -25.37 -1.85 -8.59
C ALA A 268 -26.25 -1.98 -7.32
N PRO A 269 -26.61 -0.87 -6.66
CA PRO A 269 -27.63 -0.91 -5.62
C PRO A 269 -28.94 -1.43 -6.22
N ALA A 270 -29.70 -2.18 -5.41
CA ALA A 270 -31.13 -2.38 -5.66
C ALA A 270 -31.88 -1.05 -5.56
#